data_AF-A0A941F7R7-F1
#
_entry.id   AF-A0A941F7R7-F1
#
_cell.length_a   1.000
_cell.length_b   1.000
_cell.length_c   1.000
_cell.angle_alpha   90.00
_cell.angle_beta   90.00
_cell.angle_gamma   90.00
#
_symmetry.space_group_name_H-M   'P 1'
#
loop_
_entity.id
_entity.type
_entity.pdbx_description
1 polymer ?
#
loop_
_entity_poly.entity_id
_entity_poly.type
_entity_poly.pdbx_seq_one_letter_code
_entity_poly.pdbx_strand_id
1 'polypeptide(L)'
;MITFIGDFVCKPDAKGRVVLPSLFKKVMSEANQSSFVVRKDLFDNCLVLIPQDEWQKEVQLLESKLNSFRQKDKRLKRALYRSTAEVNLDGNGRFLVPKRLMEMVDVNGEVVLLGVGSTIELWSRQQLEEDGLSGDELGELAEELLGGNFGAEEEK
;
A
#
# COMPACT_ATOMS: atom_id res chain seq x y z
N MET A 1 -12.78 -8.51 7.12
CA MET A 1 -11.41 -7.97 7.04
C MET A 1 -10.94 -8.21 5.62
N ILE A 2 -10.51 -7.17 4.93
CA ILE A 2 -10.05 -7.27 3.54
C ILE A 2 -8.62 -7.77 3.54
N THR A 3 -8.33 -8.73 2.67
CA THR A 3 -6.96 -9.21 2.44
C THR A 3 -6.72 -9.36 0.95
N PHE A 4 -5.63 -8.75 0.46
CA PHE A 4 -5.12 -8.90 -0.89
C PHE A 4 -3.90 -9.83 -0.87
N ILE A 5 -3.86 -10.78 -1.80
CA ILE A 5 -2.79 -11.78 -1.89
C ILE A 5 -2.36 -11.93 -3.34
N GLY A 6 -1.05 -11.95 -3.55
CA GLY A 6 -0.41 -12.17 -4.86
C GLY A 6 0.15 -10.89 -5.48
N ASP A 7 0.97 -11.08 -6.51
CA ASP A 7 1.59 -10.04 -7.30
C ASP A 7 1.11 -10.09 -8.76
N PHE A 8 0.88 -8.92 -9.36
CA PHE A 8 0.35 -8.82 -10.71
C PHE A 8 1.06 -7.74 -11.51
N VAL A 9 1.77 -8.17 -12.57
CA VAL A 9 2.37 -7.24 -13.53
C VAL A 9 1.28 -6.59 -14.37
N CYS A 10 1.25 -5.26 -14.36
CA CYS A 10 0.30 -4.44 -15.10
C CYS A 10 1.04 -3.42 -15.96
N LYS A 11 0.42 -3.04 -17.09
CA LYS A 11 0.88 -1.93 -17.93
C LYS A 11 -0.11 -0.76 -17.78
N PRO A 12 0.32 0.38 -17.22
CA PRO A 12 -0.48 1.59 -17.25
C PRO A 12 -0.79 1.96 -18.70
N ASP A 13 -2.00 2.45 -18.96
CA ASP A 13 -2.34 2.95 -20.30
C ASP A 13 -1.70 4.33 -20.57
N ALA A 14 -1.88 4.86 -21.79
CA ALA A 14 -1.34 6.17 -22.18
C ALA A 14 -1.79 7.36 -21.29
N LYS A 15 -2.83 7.19 -20.47
CA LYS A 15 -3.33 8.20 -19.53
C LYS A 15 -2.89 7.91 -18.09
N GLY A 16 -2.10 6.86 -17.84
CA GLY A 16 -1.69 6.44 -16.50
C GLY A 16 -2.76 5.67 -15.74
N ARG A 17 -3.77 5.11 -16.42
CA ARG A 17 -4.76 4.25 -15.77
C ARG A 17 -4.23 2.83 -15.66
N VAL A 18 -4.40 2.23 -14.49
CA VAL A 18 -4.02 0.86 -14.19
C VAL A 18 -5.29 0.02 -14.03
N VAL A 19 -5.29 -1.18 -14.60
CA VAL A 19 -6.38 -2.14 -14.44
C VAL A 19 -6.18 -2.87 -13.12
N LEU A 20 -7.20 -2.88 -12.26
CA LEU A 20 -7.16 -3.68 -11.04
C LEU A 20 -7.28 -5.18 -11.41
N PRO A 21 -6.38 -6.05 -10.92
CA PRO A 21 -6.42 -7.50 -11.16
C PRO A 21 -7.77 -8.11 -10.78
N SER A 22 -8.19 -9.16 -11.48
CA SER A 22 -9.49 -9.80 -11.25
C SER A 22 -9.67 -10.28 -9.81
N LEU A 23 -8.61 -10.79 -9.19
CA LEU A 23 -8.62 -11.25 -7.80
C LEU A 23 -8.86 -10.08 -6.83
N PHE A 24 -8.15 -8.97 -7.00
CA PHE A 24 -8.35 -7.78 -6.16
C PHE A 24 -9.70 -7.11 -6.40
N LYS A 25 -10.20 -7.11 -7.64
CA LYS A 25 -11.57 -6.65 -7.95
C LYS A 25 -12.64 -7.46 -7.20
N LYS A 26 -12.48 -8.78 -7.14
CA LYS A 26 -13.38 -9.66 -6.40
C LYS A 26 -13.40 -9.29 -4.92
N VAL A 27 -12.22 -9.13 -4.31
CA VAL A 27 -12.09 -8.71 -2.90
C VAL A 27 -12.78 -7.36 -2.64
N MET A 28 -12.56 -6.36 -3.49
CA MET A 28 -13.22 -5.04 -3.38
C MET A 28 -14.75 -5.15 -3.53
N SER A 29 -15.22 -5.96 -4.48
CA SER A 29 -16.65 -6.17 -4.70
C SER A 29 -17.33 -6.87 -3.52
N GLU A 30 -16.70 -7.88 -2.93
CA GLU A 30 -17.21 -8.58 -1.75
C GLU A 30 -17.28 -7.65 -0.52
N ALA A 31 -16.36 -6.69 -0.43
CA ALA A 31 -16.36 -5.64 0.59
C ALA A 31 -17.27 -4.45 0.27
N ASN A 32 -17.96 -4.43 -0.89
CA ASN A 32 -18.77 -3.32 -1.37
C ASN A 32 -18.01 -1.98 -1.44
N GLN A 33 -16.73 -2.03 -1.85
CA GLN A 33 -15.87 -0.86 -2.01
C GLN A 33 -15.49 -0.65 -3.48
N SER A 34 -15.35 0.61 -3.87
CA SER A 34 -15.04 0.99 -5.26
C SER A 34 -13.98 2.10 -5.38
N SER A 35 -13.35 2.48 -4.27
CA SER A 35 -12.33 3.51 -4.23
C SER A 35 -11.20 3.15 -3.28
N PHE A 36 -10.05 3.78 -3.55
CA PHE A 36 -8.86 3.67 -2.74
C PHE A 36 -8.37 5.07 -2.38
N VAL A 37 -7.66 5.15 -1.26
CA VAL A 37 -6.71 6.21 -1.00
C VAL A 37 -5.33 5.72 -1.41
N VAL A 38 -4.66 6.47 -2.28
CA VAL A 38 -3.30 6.20 -2.74
C VAL A 38 -2.35 7.13 -2.00
N ARG A 39 -1.30 6.60 -1.39
CA ARG A 39 -0.22 7.41 -0.81
C ARG A 39 1.16 6.92 -1.24
N LYS A 40 2.18 7.78 -1.22
CA LYS A 40 3.58 7.29 -1.23
C LYS A 40 3.87 6.54 0.06
N ASP A 41 4.64 5.46 -0.03
CA ASP A 41 5.15 4.81 1.17
C ASP A 41 6.15 5.70 1.95
N LEU A 42 6.32 5.41 3.24
CA LEU A 42 7.20 6.14 4.14
C LEU A 42 8.65 5.66 4.08
N PHE A 43 8.84 4.37 3.81
CA PHE A 43 10.13 3.71 3.84
C PHE A 43 10.58 3.40 2.41
N ASP A 44 9.63 2.99 1.57
CA ASP A 44 9.94 2.47 0.26
C ASP A 44 9.51 3.40 -0.88
N ASN A 45 10.15 3.24 -2.04
CA ASN A 45 9.85 4.06 -3.22
C ASN A 45 8.67 3.50 -4.02
N CYS A 46 7.54 3.25 -3.36
CA CYS A 46 6.33 2.71 -3.96
C CYS A 46 5.08 3.52 -3.56
N LEU A 47 3.95 3.21 -4.18
CA LEU A 47 2.64 3.76 -3.79
C LEU A 47 1.83 2.67 -3.07
N VAL A 48 1.11 3.05 -2.02
CA VAL A 48 0.20 2.17 -1.29
C VAL A 48 -1.23 2.57 -1.62
N LEU A 49 -2.01 1.62 -2.13
CA LEU A 49 -3.44 1.71 -2.34
C LEU A 49 -4.15 1.10 -1.13
N ILE A 50 -4.91 1.92 -0.45
CA ILE A 50 -5.58 1.58 0.81
C ILE A 50 -7.08 1.69 0.57
N PRO A 51 -7.87 0.61 0.76
CA PRO A 51 -9.32 0.72 0.68
C PRO A 51 -9.84 1.74 1.70
N GLN A 52 -10.92 2.46 1.37
CA GLN A 52 -11.40 3.58 2.20
C GLN A 52 -11.57 3.23 3.68
N ASP A 53 -12.18 2.09 3.99
CA ASP A 53 -12.41 1.67 5.38
C ASP A 53 -11.09 1.45 6.15
N GLU A 54 -10.06 0.91 5.50
CA GLU A 54 -8.74 0.71 6.11
C GLU A 54 -8.02 2.06 6.29
N TRP A 55 -8.16 2.96 5.32
CA TRP A 55 -7.65 4.33 5.44
C TRP A 55 -8.27 5.07 6.62
N GLN A 56 -9.59 4.94 6.85
CA GLN A 56 -10.23 5.55 8.01
C GLN A 56 -9.65 5.04 9.33
N LYS A 57 -9.31 3.74 9.42
CA LYS A 57 -8.64 3.19 10.61
C LYS A 57 -7.25 3.78 10.81
N GLU A 58 -6.45 3.89 9.74
CA GLU A 58 -5.13 4.54 9.81
C GLU A 58 -5.23 6.00 10.26
N VAL A 59 -6.20 6.74 9.71
CA VAL A 59 -6.44 8.14 10.10
C VAL A 59 -6.85 8.25 11.56
N GLN A 60 -7.77 7.41 12.04
CA GLN A 60 -8.18 7.41 13.45
C GLN A 60 -7.00 7.14 14.38
N LEU A 61 -6.16 6.15 14.05
CA LEU A 61 -4.95 5.86 14.82
C LEU A 61 -3.98 7.05 14.82
N LEU A 62 -3.75 7.66 13.65
CA LEU A 62 -2.88 8.82 13.52
C LEU A 62 -3.41 10.00 14.34
N GLU A 63 -4.69 10.32 14.22
CA GLU A 63 -5.33 11.42 14.96
C GLU A 63 -5.35 11.20 16.47
N SER A 64 -5.41 9.95 16.93
CA SER A 64 -5.29 9.63 18.36
C SER A 64 -3.91 9.98 18.96
N LYS A 65 -2.86 10.04 18.12
CA LYS A 65 -1.47 10.29 18.53
C LYS A 65 -1.02 11.73 18.31
N LEU A 66 -1.63 12.45 17.37
CA LEU A 66 -1.22 13.80 16.97
C LEU A 66 -1.95 14.89 17.76
N ASN A 67 -1.21 15.93 18.14
CA ASN A 67 -1.74 17.15 18.73
C ASN A 67 -1.60 18.31 17.74
N SER A 68 -2.73 18.88 17.30
CA SER A 68 -2.79 19.97 16.32
C SER A 68 -2.08 21.27 16.75
N PHE A 69 -1.82 21.46 18.05
CA PHE A 69 -1.09 22.60 18.60
C PHE A 69 0.43 22.36 18.70
N ARG A 70 0.91 21.12 18.49
CA ARG A 70 2.34 20.82 18.37
C ARG A 70 2.79 21.01 16.93
N GLN A 71 3.76 21.91 16.72
CA GLN A 71 4.25 22.25 15.39
C GLN A 71 4.81 21.03 14.63
N LYS A 72 5.50 20.12 15.33
CA LYS A 72 6.05 18.88 14.75
C LYS A 72 4.94 17.98 14.19
N ASP A 73 3.89 17.74 14.99
CA ASP A 73 2.73 16.92 14.62
C ASP A 73 1.97 17.51 13.43
N LYS A 74 1.76 18.83 13.42
CA LYS A 74 1.13 19.54 12.29
C LYS A 74 1.95 19.41 11.01
N ARG A 75 3.28 19.47 11.11
CA ARG A 75 4.19 19.25 9.98
C ARG A 75 4.11 17.81 9.47
N LEU A 76 4.11 16.82 10.36
CA LEU A 76 3.97 15.40 10.02
C LEU A 76 2.63 15.12 9.32
N LYS A 77 1.51 15.56 9.89
CA LYS A 77 0.18 15.41 9.27
C LYS A 77 0.16 16.01 7.87
N ARG A 78 0.69 17.22 7.69
CA ARG A 78 0.75 17.85 6.37
C ARG A 78 1.62 17.07 5.39
N ALA A 79 2.76 16.54 5.83
CA ALA A 79 3.66 15.77 4.98
C ALA A 79 2.99 14.50 4.47
N LEU A 80 2.33 13.73 5.35
CA LEU A 80 1.59 12.51 5.01
C LEU A 80 0.48 12.78 3.98
N TYR A 81 -0.34 13.80 4.22
CA TYR A 81 -1.47 14.09 3.34
C TYR A 81 -1.03 14.71 2.00
N ARG A 82 0.16 15.33 1.92
CA ARG A 82 0.68 15.90 0.66
C ARG A 82 0.98 14.80 -0.36
N SER A 83 1.40 13.61 0.06
CA SER A 83 1.68 12.47 -0.81
C SER A 83 0.47 11.55 -0.99
N THR A 84 -0.75 12.03 -0.73
CA THR A 84 -1.98 11.23 -0.77
C THR A 84 -2.98 11.73 -1.83
N ALA A 85 -3.79 10.84 -2.40
CA ALA A 85 -4.91 11.16 -3.29
C ALA A 85 -5.99 10.07 -3.26
N GLU A 86 -7.25 10.44 -3.42
CA GLU A 86 -8.33 9.47 -3.62
C GLU A 86 -8.47 9.08 -5.10
N VAL A 87 -8.68 7.79 -5.36
CA VAL A 87 -8.90 7.25 -6.71
C VAL A 87 -10.12 6.33 -6.71
N ASN A 88 -10.89 6.39 -7.79
CA ASN A 88 -12.09 5.58 -7.96
C ASN A 88 -11.89 4.56 -9.08
N LEU A 89 -12.47 3.37 -8.92
CA LEU A 89 -12.56 2.37 -9.97
C LEU A 89 -13.66 2.77 -10.96
N ASP A 90 -13.33 2.76 -12.24
CA ASP A 90 -14.33 2.87 -13.31
C ASP A 90 -15.11 1.55 -13.49
N GLY A 91 -16.13 1.55 -14.35
CA GLY A 91 -16.94 0.35 -14.63
C GLY A 91 -16.16 -0.83 -15.24
N ASN A 92 -14.91 -0.62 -15.70
CA ASN A 92 -14.02 -1.68 -16.17
C ASN A 92 -13.00 -2.11 -15.09
N GLY A 93 -13.10 -1.56 -13.88
CA GLY A 93 -12.19 -1.80 -12.77
C GLY A 93 -10.82 -1.16 -12.99
N ARG A 94 -10.73 -0.04 -13.71
CA ARG A 94 -9.50 0.75 -13.85
C ARG A 94 -9.52 1.93 -12.91
N PHE A 95 -8.36 2.32 -12.39
CA PHE A 95 -8.18 3.54 -11.62
C PHE A 95 -7.10 4.40 -12.26
N LEU A 96 -7.23 5.72 -12.12
CA LEU A 96 -6.23 6.68 -12.57
C LEU A 96 -5.33 7.06 -11.40
N VAL A 97 -4.03 6.72 -11.48
CA VAL A 97 -3.07 7.21 -10.51
C VAL A 97 -2.66 8.64 -10.90
N PRO A 98 -2.74 9.62 -9.98
CA PRO A 98 -2.28 10.98 -10.27
C PRO A 98 -0.81 10.97 -10.73
N LYS A 99 -0.53 11.63 -11.86
CA LYS A 99 0.82 11.67 -12.46
C LYS A 99 1.90 12.09 -11.47
N ARG A 100 1.60 13.07 -10.60
CA ARG A 100 2.48 13.53 -9.53
C ARG A 100 2.92 12.40 -8.60
N LEU A 101 2.04 11.45 -8.28
CA LEU A 101 2.38 10.32 -7.40
C LEU A 101 3.25 9.29 -8.15
N MET A 102 2.94 9.01 -9.42
CA MET A 102 3.78 8.15 -10.26
C MET A 102 5.19 8.70 -10.43
N GLU A 103 5.31 10.02 -10.63
CA GLU A 103 6.59 10.74 -10.70
C GLU A 103 7.35 10.72 -9.36
N MET A 104 6.64 10.65 -8.23
CA MET A 104 7.29 10.57 -6.91
C MET A 104 7.96 9.23 -6.64
N VAL A 105 7.62 8.18 -7.40
CA VAL A 105 8.15 6.81 -7.25
C VAL A 105 8.84 6.32 -8.53
N ASP A 106 9.15 7.22 -9.46
CA ASP A 106 9.91 6.94 -10.68
C ASP A 106 9.30 5.83 -11.57
N VAL A 107 7.97 5.72 -11.57
CA VAL A 107 7.25 4.72 -12.38
C VAL A 107 7.10 5.21 -13.82
N ASN A 108 7.86 4.59 -14.72
CA ASN A 108 7.94 4.97 -16.13
C ASN A 108 7.55 3.83 -17.11
N GLY A 109 7.01 2.72 -16.62
CA GLY A 109 6.79 1.51 -17.43
C GLY A 109 5.85 0.49 -16.80
N GLU A 110 6.26 -0.78 -16.83
CA GLU A 110 5.52 -1.87 -16.16
C GLU A 110 5.48 -1.65 -14.66
N VAL A 111 4.30 -1.85 -14.07
CA VAL A 111 4.09 -1.80 -12.63
C VAL A 111 3.73 -3.16 -12.10
N VAL A 112 4.03 -3.41 -10.84
CA VAL A 112 3.56 -4.59 -10.11
C VAL A 112 2.58 -4.13 -9.05
N LEU A 113 1.41 -4.75 -9.02
CA LEU A 113 0.45 -4.61 -7.93
C LEU A 113 0.63 -5.80 -6.99
N LEU A 114 1.21 -5.55 -5.82
CA LEU A 114 1.51 -6.53 -4.79
C LEU A 114 0.49 -6.43 -3.65
N GLY A 115 -0.22 -7.50 -3.35
CA GLY A 115 -1.12 -7.56 -2.20
C GLY A 115 -0.35 -7.76 -0.91
N VAL A 116 -0.44 -6.78 0.01
CA VAL A 116 0.21 -6.82 1.32
C VAL A 116 -0.83 -6.62 2.41
N GLY A 117 -1.40 -7.74 2.88
CA GLY A 117 -2.44 -7.72 3.89
C GLY A 117 -3.68 -6.95 3.41
N SER A 118 -4.04 -5.88 4.10
CA SER A 118 -5.22 -5.06 3.78
C SER A 118 -4.96 -3.95 2.75
N THR A 119 -3.75 -3.89 2.18
CA THR A 119 -3.35 -2.88 1.20
C THR A 119 -2.81 -3.52 -0.06
N ILE A 120 -2.69 -2.71 -1.12
CA ILE A 120 -2.02 -3.10 -2.36
C ILE A 120 -0.88 -2.10 -2.58
N GLU A 121 0.33 -2.59 -2.74
CA GLU A 121 1.46 -1.77 -3.14
C GLU A 121 1.59 -1.74 -4.66
N LEU A 122 1.91 -0.58 -5.20
CA LEU A 122 2.19 -0.35 -6.61
C LEU A 122 3.64 0.05 -6.74
N TRP A 123 4.40 -0.84 -7.37
CA TRP A 123 5.83 -0.71 -7.59
C TRP A 123 6.15 -0.53 -9.06
N SER A 124 7.26 0.14 -9.37
CA SER A 124 7.94 -0.13 -10.64
C SER A 124 8.45 -1.56 -10.59
N ARG A 125 8.30 -2.32 -11.68
CA ARG A 125 8.79 -3.70 -11.74
C ARG A 125 10.27 -3.81 -11.35
N GLN A 126 11.10 -2.91 -11.88
CA GLN A 126 12.53 -2.91 -11.59
C GLN A 126 12.82 -2.66 -10.11
N GLN A 127 12.11 -1.70 -9.49
CA GLN A 127 12.33 -1.36 -8.08
C GLN A 127 11.95 -2.52 -7.16
N LEU A 128 10.86 -3.24 -7.45
CA LEU A 128 10.47 -4.39 -6.65
C LEU A 128 11.48 -5.54 -6.78
N GLU A 129 12.02 -5.76 -7.98
CA GLU A 129 13.07 -6.76 -8.21
C GLU A 129 14.37 -6.39 -7.46
N GLU A 130 14.68 -5.10 -7.31
CA GLU A 130 15.86 -4.60 -6.56
C GLU A 130 15.65 -4.58 -5.04
N ASP A 131 14.42 -4.39 -4.57
CA ASP A 131 14.05 -4.35 -3.14
C ASP A 131 13.92 -5.75 -2.51
N GLY A 132 13.67 -6.77 -3.33
CA GLY A 132 13.45 -8.14 -2.87
C GLY A 132 14.61 -8.70 -2.04
N LEU A 133 14.26 -9.36 -0.93
CA LEU A 133 15.21 -10.11 -0.12
C LEU A 133 15.63 -11.40 -0.83
N SER A 134 16.90 -11.79 -0.68
CA SER A 134 17.32 -13.14 -1.03
C SER A 134 16.63 -14.17 -0.13
N GLY A 135 16.56 -15.42 -0.59
CA GLY A 135 15.98 -16.51 0.20
C GLY A 135 16.68 -16.73 1.53
N ASP A 136 17.99 -16.51 1.58
CA ASP A 136 18.80 -16.65 2.80
C ASP A 136 18.50 -15.51 3.78
N GLU A 137 18.51 -14.25 3.32
CA GLU A 137 18.15 -13.09 4.14
C GLU A 137 16.73 -13.19 4.70
N LEU A 138 15.77 -13.62 3.86
CA LEU A 138 14.40 -13.86 4.30
C LEU A 138 14.34 -14.93 5.39
N GLY A 139 15.14 -16.00 5.27
CA GLY A 139 15.25 -17.04 6.28
C GLY A 139 15.80 -16.53 7.60
N GLU A 140 16.88 -15.74 7.57
CA GLU A 140 17.49 -15.14 8.77
C GLU A 140 16.53 -14.17 9.48
N LEU A 141 15.86 -13.29 8.73
CA LEU A 141 14.83 -12.37 9.26
C LEU A 141 13.65 -13.14 9.85
N ALA A 142 13.21 -14.22 9.19
CA ALA A 142 12.15 -15.06 9.70
C ALA A 142 12.55 -15.77 11.00
N GLU A 143 13.79 -16.22 11.13
CA GLU A 143 14.29 -16.83 12.37
C GLU A 143 14.41 -15.80 13.51
N GLU A 144 14.89 -14.59 13.23
CA GLU A 144 14.96 -13.52 14.22
C GLU A 144 13.57 -13.15 14.76
N LEU A 145 12.59 -12.98 13.86
CA LEU A 145 11.26 -12.50 14.21
C LEU A 145 10.32 -13.60 14.71
N LEU A 146 10.40 -14.82 14.15
CA LEU A 146 9.47 -15.93 14.43
C LEU A 146 10.12 -17.09 15.17
N GLY A 147 11.45 -17.22 15.14
CA GLY A 147 12.22 -18.26 15.84
C GLY A 147 12.41 -17.96 17.33
N GLY A 148 12.18 -16.73 17.78
CA GLY A 148 12.16 -16.36 19.19
C GLY A 148 10.92 -16.88 19.92
N ASN A 149 11.04 -18.06 20.57
CA ASN A 149 10.18 -18.60 21.64
C ASN A 149 8.67 -18.24 21.57
N PHE A 150 7.91 -18.90 20.69
CA PHE A 150 6.45 -19.06 20.82
C PHE A 150 6.04 -20.01 21.98
N GLY A 151 6.72 -19.92 23.12
CA GLY A 151 6.65 -20.93 24.18
C GLY A 151 7.16 -20.45 25.54
N ALA A 152 6.78 -19.25 25.97
CA ALA A 152 6.75 -18.88 27.38
C ALA A 152 5.91 -17.61 27.52
N GLU A 153 5.00 -17.60 28.49
CA GLU A 153 4.10 -16.50 28.88
C GLU A 153 2.74 -16.45 28.16
N GLU A 154 1.83 -17.31 28.60
CA GLU A 154 0.57 -16.88 29.24
C GLU A 154 -0.06 -18.05 30.02
N GLU A 155 0.56 -18.40 31.15
CA GLU A 155 -0.16 -18.95 32.31
C GLU A 155 0.24 -18.13 33.53
N LYS A 156 -0.55 -17.09 33.83
CA LYS A 156 -1.09 -16.79 35.17
C LYS A 156 -1.98 -15.56 35.18
#